data_AF-A0A7V8SUA4-F1
#
_entry.id   AF-A0A7V8SUA4-F1
#
_cell.length_a   1.000
_cell.length_b   1.000
_cell.length_c   1.000
_cell.angle_alpha   90.00
_cell.angle_beta   90.00
_cell.angle_gamma   90.00
#
_symmetry.space_group_name_H-M   'P 1'
#
loop_
_entity.id
_entity.type
_entity.pdbx_description
1 polymer ?
#
loop_
_entity_poly.entity_id
_entity_poly.type
_entity_poly.pdbx_seq_one_letter_code
_entity_poly.pdbx_strand_id
1 'polypeptide(L)'
;MITADLRRPVERARAGDWEDLLSLRDPRADWQAAPCVADDPDLFFGDELATVQAIALCRKCPARTRATCLITALEEDSDFGVRGGTTPGDRRDLHELWRRRVDEENVRAALAGRPVPLTEAEERRAVQLYARSSVPTPRRVARGLGISVPLLRTRARRGRLRDTGDTETPGRRPAA
;
A
#
# COMPACT_ATOMS: atom_id res chain seq x y z
N MET A 1 13.56 -9.94 -25.12
CA MET A 1 13.06 -9.21 -23.93
C MET A 1 12.67 -10.25 -22.89
N ILE A 2 13.25 -10.21 -21.71
CA ILE A 2 12.90 -11.14 -20.63
C ILE A 2 11.56 -10.68 -20.06
N THR A 3 10.49 -11.45 -20.27
CA THR A 3 9.22 -11.31 -19.54
C THR A 3 9.49 -11.74 -18.10
N ALA A 4 9.98 -10.83 -17.26
CA ALA A 4 10.22 -11.15 -15.85
C ALA A 4 8.88 -11.46 -15.15
N ASP A 5 8.88 -12.55 -14.39
CA ASP A 5 7.69 -12.98 -13.67
C ASP A 5 7.44 -12.07 -12.45
N LEU A 6 6.18 -11.65 -12.27
CA LEU A 6 5.73 -10.87 -11.12
C LEU A 6 5.27 -11.74 -9.97
N ARG A 7 5.24 -13.07 -10.15
CA ARG A 7 4.82 -14.00 -9.11
C ARG A 7 5.55 -13.75 -7.80
N ARG A 8 6.89 -13.72 -7.81
CA ARG A 8 7.70 -13.49 -6.60
C ARG A 8 7.47 -12.10 -5.98
N PRO A 9 7.52 -10.99 -6.73
CA PRO A 9 7.15 -9.67 -6.20
C PRO A 9 5.77 -9.63 -5.55
N VAL A 10 4.75 -10.27 -6.16
CA VAL A 10 3.39 -10.32 -5.63
C VAL A 10 3.30 -11.20 -4.38
N GLU A 11 4.00 -12.32 -4.33
CA GLU A 11 4.07 -13.19 -3.15
C GLU A 11 4.73 -12.46 -1.96
N ARG A 12 5.81 -11.70 -2.18
CA ARG A 12 6.41 -10.85 -1.14
C ARG A 12 5.47 -9.74 -0.69
N ALA A 13 4.76 -9.10 -1.62
CA ALA A 13 3.77 -8.08 -1.29
C ALA A 13 2.64 -8.65 -0.40
N ARG A 14 2.20 -9.89 -0.66
CA ARG A 14 1.25 -10.61 0.21
C ARG A 14 1.81 -10.88 1.62
N ALA A 15 3.12 -11.03 1.75
CA ALA A 15 3.80 -11.12 3.03
C ALA A 15 4.06 -9.75 3.70
N GLY A 16 3.57 -8.65 3.10
CA GLY A 16 3.73 -7.28 3.60
C GLY A 16 4.99 -6.57 3.09
N ASP A 17 5.79 -7.22 2.26
CA ASP A 17 7.03 -6.69 1.71
C ASP A 17 6.83 -6.24 0.25
N TRP A 18 6.69 -4.92 0.09
CA TRP A 18 6.32 -4.30 -1.18
C TRP A 18 7.52 -3.84 -2.01
N GLU A 19 8.75 -3.98 -1.50
CA GLU A 19 9.95 -3.39 -2.10
C GLU A 19 10.15 -3.84 -3.55
N ASP A 20 10.09 -5.15 -3.80
CA ASP A 20 10.28 -5.72 -5.13
C ASP A 20 9.23 -5.21 -6.12
N LEU A 21 7.96 -5.19 -5.72
CA LEU A 21 6.87 -4.77 -6.60
C LEU A 21 6.94 -3.27 -6.91
N LEU A 22 7.25 -2.45 -5.91
CA LEU A 22 7.43 -1.01 -6.05
C LEU A 22 8.65 -0.65 -6.89
N SER A 23 9.75 -1.42 -6.78
CA SER A 23 10.96 -1.21 -7.59
C SER A 23 10.74 -1.41 -9.09
N LEU A 24 9.73 -2.22 -9.45
CA LEU A 24 9.32 -2.47 -10.82
C LEU A 24 8.34 -1.42 -11.36
N ARG A 25 7.76 -0.59 -10.48
CA ARG A 25 6.88 0.52 -10.89
C ARG A 25 7.66 1.46 -11.80
N ASP A 26 7.08 1.72 -12.96
CA ASP A 26 7.59 2.72 -13.88
C ASP A 26 6.46 3.73 -14.19
N PRO A 27 6.45 4.89 -13.53
CA PRO A 27 5.49 5.95 -13.81
C PRO A 27 5.55 6.48 -15.25
N ARG A 28 6.60 6.13 -16.01
CA ARG A 28 6.78 6.50 -17.42
C ARG A 28 6.45 5.36 -18.37
N ALA A 29 5.86 4.27 -17.88
CA ALA A 29 5.44 3.17 -18.73
C ALA A 29 4.49 3.67 -19.82
N ASP A 30 4.83 3.39 -21.08
CA ASP A 30 3.97 3.69 -22.20
C ASP A 30 2.82 2.68 -22.24
N TRP A 31 1.65 3.12 -21.77
CA TRP A 31 0.44 2.32 -21.75
C TRP A 31 -0.04 1.94 -23.15
N GLN A 32 0.17 2.81 -24.15
CA GLN A 32 -0.25 2.54 -25.53
C GLN A 32 0.57 1.43 -26.17
N ALA A 33 1.81 1.24 -25.71
CA ALA A 33 2.67 0.14 -26.14
C ALA A 33 2.40 -1.18 -25.39
N ALA A 34 1.47 -1.23 -24.44
CA ALA A 34 1.16 -2.45 -23.71
C ALA A 34 0.45 -3.46 -24.65
N PRO A 35 0.93 -4.72 -24.76
CA PRO A 35 0.36 -5.69 -25.70
C PRO A 35 -1.16 -5.89 -25.62
N CYS A 36 -1.73 -5.79 -24.42
CA CYS A 36 -3.17 -5.95 -24.18
C CYS A 36 -4.04 -4.84 -24.77
N VAL A 37 -3.48 -3.71 -25.22
CA VAL A 37 -4.24 -2.59 -25.82
C VAL A 37 -4.81 -2.97 -27.19
N ALA A 38 -4.19 -3.90 -27.90
CA ALA A 38 -4.65 -4.34 -29.22
C ALA A 38 -5.77 -5.40 -29.16
N ASP A 39 -6.06 -5.94 -27.97
CA ASP A 39 -7.08 -6.96 -27.75
C ASP A 39 -8.43 -6.32 -27.35
N ASP A 40 -9.51 -7.10 -27.44
CA ASP A 40 -10.86 -6.66 -27.05
C ASP A 40 -10.93 -6.32 -25.54
N PRO A 41 -11.33 -5.10 -25.13
CA PRO A 41 -11.49 -4.73 -23.73
C PRO A 41 -12.44 -5.62 -22.94
N ASP A 42 -13.49 -6.15 -23.57
CA ASP A 42 -14.51 -6.97 -22.89
C ASP A 42 -13.93 -8.30 -22.39
N LEU A 43 -12.82 -8.75 -22.99
CA LEU A 43 -12.08 -9.94 -22.56
C LEU A 43 -11.63 -9.85 -21.09
N PHE A 44 -11.32 -8.64 -20.61
CA PHE A 44 -10.83 -8.44 -19.25
C PHE A 44 -11.95 -8.52 -18.19
N PHE A 45 -13.21 -8.54 -18.61
CA PHE A 45 -14.40 -8.54 -17.74
C PHE A 45 -15.32 -9.75 -17.96
N GLY A 46 -14.94 -10.67 -18.83
CA GLY A 46 -15.75 -11.82 -19.21
C GLY A 46 -15.79 -12.96 -18.19
N ASP A 47 -16.23 -14.12 -18.65
CA ASP A 47 -16.36 -15.35 -17.87
C ASP A 47 -15.01 -15.99 -17.49
N GLU A 48 -15.04 -17.22 -16.97
CA GLU A 48 -13.83 -17.94 -16.56
C GLU A 48 -12.84 -18.16 -17.71
N LEU A 49 -13.33 -18.47 -18.92
CA LEU A 49 -12.48 -18.67 -20.09
C LEU A 49 -11.82 -17.36 -20.51
N ALA A 50 -12.61 -16.29 -20.58
CA ALA A 50 -12.12 -14.94 -20.86
C ALA A 50 -11.07 -14.50 -19.82
N THR A 51 -11.30 -14.80 -18.54
CA THR A 51 -10.36 -14.52 -17.45
C THR A 51 -9.02 -15.21 -17.65
N VAL A 52 -9.02 -16.51 -17.99
CA VAL A 52 -7.79 -17.27 -18.28
C VAL A 52 -7.03 -16.66 -19.46
N GLN A 53 -7.74 -16.29 -20.52
CA GLN A 53 -7.16 -15.63 -21.69
C GLN A 53 -6.58 -14.25 -21.35
N ALA A 54 -7.30 -13.43 -20.60
CA ALA A 54 -6.83 -12.11 -20.15
C ALA A 54 -5.57 -12.21 -19.27
N ILE A 55 -5.50 -13.20 -18.37
CA ILE A 55 -4.30 -13.45 -17.56
C ILE A 55 -3.12 -13.87 -18.46
N ALA A 56 -3.37 -14.71 -19.47
CA ALA A 56 -2.33 -15.11 -20.42
C ALA A 56 -1.82 -13.92 -21.25
N LEU A 57 -2.69 -13.00 -21.68
CA LEU A 57 -2.31 -11.76 -22.34
C LEU A 57 -1.46 -10.87 -21.43
N CYS A 58 -1.84 -10.72 -20.16
CA CYS A 58 -1.06 -9.94 -19.20
C CYS A 58 0.39 -10.42 -19.10
N ARG A 59 0.65 -11.73 -19.23
CA ARG A 59 2.02 -12.30 -19.18
C ARG A 59 2.92 -11.89 -20.35
N LYS A 60 2.32 -11.40 -21.45
CA LYS A 60 3.06 -10.85 -22.60
C LYS A 60 3.56 -9.43 -22.34
N CYS A 61 2.95 -8.70 -21.39
CA CYS A 61 3.38 -7.36 -21.02
C CYS A 61 4.77 -7.40 -20.36
N PRO A 62 5.65 -6.40 -20.60
CA PRO A 62 6.87 -6.24 -19.84
C PRO A 62 6.58 -6.19 -18.34
N ALA A 63 7.48 -6.75 -17.52
CA ALA A 63 7.27 -6.84 -16.08
C ALA A 63 7.02 -5.48 -15.42
N ARG A 64 7.74 -4.43 -15.86
CA ARG A 64 7.54 -3.05 -15.40
C ARG A 64 6.15 -2.52 -15.71
N THR A 65 5.68 -2.68 -16.95
CA THR A 65 4.32 -2.29 -17.36
C THR A 65 3.27 -3.06 -16.56
N ARG A 66 3.45 -4.37 -16.39
CA ARG A 66 2.51 -5.21 -15.63
C ARG A 66 2.49 -4.86 -14.14
N ALA A 67 3.65 -4.58 -13.53
CA ALA A 67 3.74 -4.16 -12.12
C ALA A 67 3.09 -2.80 -11.92
N THR A 68 3.35 -1.86 -12.83
CA THR A 68 2.72 -0.54 -12.84
C THR A 68 1.20 -0.68 -12.99
N CYS A 69 0.72 -1.57 -13.87
CA CYS A 69 -0.71 -1.87 -14.02
C CYS A 69 -1.33 -2.40 -12.73
N LEU A 70 -0.66 -3.32 -12.05
CA LEU A 70 -1.15 -3.86 -10.78
C LEU A 70 -1.17 -2.77 -9.70
N ILE A 71 -0.09 -2.02 -9.53
CA ILE A 71 0.01 -0.95 -8.53
C ILE A 71 -1.04 0.12 -8.77
N THR A 72 -1.24 0.54 -10.01
CA THR A 72 -2.29 1.52 -10.38
C THR A 72 -3.67 0.98 -10.00
N ALA A 73 -3.96 -0.29 -10.29
CA ALA A 73 -5.22 -0.91 -9.87
C ALA A 73 -5.40 -0.92 -8.36
N LEU A 74 -4.34 -1.10 -7.57
CA LEU A 74 -4.37 -1.03 -6.10
C LEU A 74 -4.54 0.41 -5.58
N GLU A 75 -3.95 1.39 -6.25
CA GLU A 75 -4.11 2.82 -5.92
C GLU A 75 -5.54 3.31 -6.19
N GLU A 76 -6.19 2.80 -7.24
CA GLU A 76 -7.55 3.16 -7.66
C GLU A 76 -8.65 2.31 -6.99
N ASP A 77 -8.30 1.35 -6.12
CA ASP A 77 -9.23 0.38 -5.52
C ASP A 77 -10.08 -0.35 -6.58
N SER A 78 -9.45 -0.73 -7.70
CA SER A 78 -10.15 -1.30 -8.85
C SER A 78 -10.57 -2.75 -8.60
N ASP A 79 -11.86 -2.95 -8.36
CA ASP A 79 -12.49 -4.23 -8.00
C ASP A 79 -13.06 -5.04 -9.17
N PHE A 80 -12.77 -4.64 -10.41
CA PHE A 80 -13.31 -5.28 -11.61
C PHE A 80 -12.22 -5.69 -12.57
N GLY A 81 -12.51 -6.76 -13.32
CA GLY A 81 -11.69 -7.29 -14.39
C GLY A 81 -10.26 -7.72 -14.04
N VAL A 82 -9.56 -8.27 -15.02
CA VAL A 82 -8.17 -8.69 -14.90
C VAL A 82 -7.25 -7.48 -15.05
N ARG A 83 -6.37 -7.24 -14.07
CA ARG A 83 -5.37 -6.15 -14.08
C ARG A 83 -4.02 -6.71 -13.63
N GLY A 84 -2.94 -6.35 -14.32
CA GLY A 84 -1.59 -6.78 -13.92
C GLY A 84 -1.41 -8.31 -13.83
N GLY A 85 -2.26 -9.10 -14.50
CA GLY A 85 -2.29 -10.57 -14.39
C GLY A 85 -2.94 -11.12 -13.13
N THR A 86 -3.78 -10.33 -12.45
CA THR A 86 -4.54 -10.72 -11.25
C THR A 86 -6.03 -10.53 -11.48
N THR A 87 -6.85 -11.43 -10.94
CA THR A 87 -8.32 -11.28 -10.92
C THR A 87 -8.76 -10.33 -9.80
N PRO A 88 -10.01 -9.85 -9.77
CA PRO A 88 -10.54 -9.14 -8.62
C PRO A 88 -10.40 -9.93 -7.31
N GLY A 89 -10.61 -11.25 -7.37
CA GLY A 89 -10.41 -12.14 -6.23
C GLY A 89 -8.97 -12.13 -5.70
N ASP A 90 -7.99 -12.26 -6.60
CA ASP A 90 -6.57 -12.21 -6.23
C ASP A 90 -6.14 -10.86 -5.65
N ARG A 91 -6.80 -9.78 -6.07
CA ARG A 91 -6.51 -8.40 -5.65
C ARG A 91 -7.18 -8.01 -4.34
N ARG A 92 -8.28 -8.64 -3.93
CA ARG A 92 -8.98 -8.29 -2.67
C ARG A 92 -8.04 -8.22 -1.47
N ASP A 93 -7.22 -9.26 -1.26
CA ASP A 93 -6.27 -9.28 -0.16
C ASP A 93 -5.13 -8.27 -0.37
N LEU A 94 -4.69 -8.06 -1.61
CA LEU A 94 -3.66 -7.08 -1.94
C LEU A 94 -4.14 -5.65 -1.65
N HIS A 95 -5.41 -5.32 -1.90
CA HIS A 95 -6.00 -4.03 -1.57
C HIS A 95 -5.98 -3.76 -0.07
N GLU A 96 -6.37 -4.76 0.73
CA GLU A 96 -6.31 -4.65 2.18
C GLU A 96 -4.88 -4.42 2.68
N LEU A 97 -3.93 -5.21 2.19
CA LEU A 97 -2.52 -5.07 2.54
C LEU A 97 -1.94 -3.73 2.06
N TRP A 98 -2.34 -3.27 0.87
CA TRP A 98 -1.90 -1.99 0.30
C TRP A 98 -2.38 -0.82 1.17
N ARG A 99 -3.66 -0.82 1.59
CA ARG A 99 -4.21 0.19 2.52
C ARG A 99 -3.49 0.21 3.88
N ARG A 100 -2.98 -0.94 4.32
CA ARG A 100 -2.21 -1.09 5.57
C ARG A 100 -0.72 -0.78 5.40
N ARG A 101 -0.22 -0.66 4.17
CA ARG A 101 1.17 -0.31 3.88
C ARG A 101 1.48 1.06 4.46
N VAL A 102 2.66 1.18 5.05
CA VAL A 102 3.18 2.44 5.57
C VAL A 102 4.38 2.85 4.73
N ASP A 103 4.25 3.94 4.00
CA ASP A 103 5.39 4.58 3.37
C ASP A 103 6.11 5.49 4.38
N GLU A 104 7.26 5.03 4.87
CA GLU A 104 8.04 5.78 5.87
C GLU A 104 8.56 7.12 5.31
N GLU A 105 8.63 7.31 3.98
CA GLU A 105 8.93 8.62 3.39
C GLU A 105 7.78 9.62 3.55
N ASN A 106 6.55 9.18 3.27
CA ASN A 106 5.36 10.00 3.48
C ASN A 106 5.20 10.37 4.96
N VAL A 107 5.38 9.39 5.86
CA VAL A 107 5.36 9.60 7.31
C VAL A 107 6.39 10.66 7.72
N ARG A 108 7.63 10.55 7.23
CA ARG A 108 8.70 11.52 7.52
C ARG A 108 8.39 12.90 6.96
N ALA A 109 7.85 12.97 5.74
CA ALA A 109 7.43 14.22 5.11
C ALA A 109 6.35 14.93 5.95
N ALA A 110 5.36 14.19 6.42
CA ALA A 110 4.29 14.70 7.26
C ALA A 110 4.81 15.19 8.62
N LEU A 111 5.72 14.45 9.27
CA LEU A 111 6.37 14.88 10.51
C LEU A 111 7.23 16.15 10.32
N ALA A 112 7.83 16.31 9.14
CA ALA A 112 8.53 17.53 8.73
C ALA A 112 7.58 18.71 8.42
N GLY A 113 6.27 18.47 8.41
CA GLY A 113 5.23 19.47 8.14
C GLY A 113 4.98 19.73 6.65
N ARG A 114 5.42 18.84 5.78
CA ARG A 114 5.08 18.85 4.36
C ARG A 114 3.76 18.11 4.16
N PRO A 115 2.71 18.76 3.62
CA PRO A 115 1.47 18.07 3.31
C PRO A 115 1.72 17.10 2.16
N VAL A 116 1.45 15.83 2.40
CA VAL A 116 1.50 14.75 1.40
C VAL A 116 0.20 13.93 1.53
N PRO A 117 -0.26 13.27 0.46
CA PRO A 117 -1.34 12.28 0.60
C PRO A 117 -0.90 11.20 1.60
N LEU A 118 -1.72 10.95 2.62
CA LEU A 118 -1.47 9.94 3.63
C LEU A 118 -2.62 8.93 3.65
N THR A 119 -2.30 7.66 3.81
CA THR A 119 -3.28 6.64 4.19
C THR A 119 -3.57 6.73 5.69
N GLU A 120 -4.67 6.12 6.15
CA GLU A 120 -4.96 6.01 7.58
C GLU A 120 -3.84 5.32 8.37
N ALA A 121 -3.14 4.36 7.74
CA ALA A 121 -2.01 3.65 8.34
C ALA A 121 -0.81 4.59 8.54
N GLU A 122 -0.49 5.42 7.55
CA GLU A 122 0.59 6.39 7.59
C GLU A 122 0.31 7.52 8.59
N GLU A 123 -0.92 8.05 8.60
CA GLU A 123 -1.34 9.03 9.62
C GLU A 123 -1.17 8.46 11.04
N ARG A 124 -1.64 7.22 11.25
CA ARG A 124 -1.53 6.54 12.54
C ARG A 124 -0.08 6.36 12.95
N ARG A 125 0.79 5.96 12.01
CA ARG A 125 2.23 5.82 12.23
C ARG A 125 2.87 7.16 12.63
N ALA A 126 2.59 8.23 11.90
CA ALA A 126 3.12 9.56 12.20
C ALA A 126 2.69 10.04 13.60
N VAL A 127 1.42 9.86 13.96
CA VAL A 127 0.91 10.20 15.30
C VAL A 127 1.63 9.40 16.39
N GLN A 128 1.85 8.10 16.19
CA GLN A 128 2.59 7.26 17.15
C GLN A 128 4.03 7.74 17.34
N LEU A 129 4.75 8.01 16.26
CA LEU A 129 6.13 8.52 16.32
C LEU A 129 6.21 9.87 17.00
N TYR A 130 5.28 10.78 16.69
CA TYR A 130 5.19 12.07 17.37
C TYR A 130 4.88 11.90 18.88
N ALA A 131 3.96 10.99 19.22
CA ALA A 131 3.57 10.74 20.60
C ALA A 131 4.74 10.26 21.48
N ARG A 132 5.70 9.54 20.87
CA ARG A 132 6.92 9.01 21.51
C ARG A 132 8.08 10.02 21.57
N SER A 133 8.26 10.86 20.55
CA SER A 133 9.46 11.68 20.43
C SER A 133 9.29 13.16 20.77
N SER A 134 8.10 13.76 20.64
CA SER A 134 7.85 15.21 20.87
C SER A 134 8.86 16.21 20.25
N VAL A 135 9.80 15.76 19.39
CA VAL A 135 10.87 16.58 18.81
C VAL A 135 10.34 17.58 17.77
N PRO A 136 9.41 17.19 16.87
CA PRO A 136 8.76 18.17 16.01
C PRO A 136 7.74 19.03 16.78
N THR A 137 7.62 20.31 16.44
CA THR A 137 6.59 21.15 17.07
C THR A 137 5.17 20.68 16.71
N PRO A 138 4.18 20.79 17.61
CA PRO A 138 2.81 20.35 17.34
C PRO A 138 2.21 21.02 16.09
N ARG A 139 2.50 22.31 15.86
CA ARG A 139 2.01 23.05 14.69
C ARG A 139 2.58 22.50 13.38
N ARG A 140 3.86 22.11 13.36
CA ARG A 140 4.52 21.54 12.18
C ARG A 140 3.88 20.20 11.80
N VAL A 141 3.73 19.30 12.76
CA VAL A 141 3.15 17.97 12.53
C VAL A 141 1.68 18.09 12.14
N ALA A 142 0.91 18.94 12.83
CA ALA A 142 -0.49 19.17 12.52
C ALA A 142 -0.69 19.64 11.06
N ARG A 143 0.17 20.54 10.57
CA ARG A 143 0.18 20.96 9.16
C ARG A 143 0.45 19.81 8.19
N GLY A 144 1.50 19.02 8.44
CA GLY A 144 1.86 17.92 7.55
C GLY A 144 0.82 16.81 7.50
N LEU A 145 0.11 16.59 8.61
CA LEU A 145 -1.02 15.66 8.70
C LEU A 145 -2.36 16.26 8.22
N GLY A 146 -2.42 17.55 7.90
CA GLY A 146 -3.68 18.20 7.52
C GLY A 146 -4.73 18.26 8.65
N ILE A 147 -4.34 18.21 9.92
CA ILE A 147 -5.25 18.22 11.07
C ILE A 147 -5.00 19.41 12.02
N SER A 148 -5.93 19.65 12.94
CA SER A 148 -5.76 20.68 13.97
C SER A 148 -4.79 20.24 15.08
N VAL A 149 -4.09 21.19 15.69
CA VAL A 149 -3.20 20.93 16.84
C VAL A 149 -3.95 20.29 18.03
N PRO A 150 -5.17 20.74 18.42
CA PRO A 150 -5.95 20.05 19.45
C PRO A 150 -6.25 18.58 19.11
N LEU A 151 -6.59 18.28 17.85
CA LEU A 151 -6.84 16.91 17.41
C LEU A 151 -5.56 16.06 17.47
N LEU A 152 -4.43 16.58 16.99
CA LEU A 152 -3.12 15.92 17.10
C LEU A 152 -2.79 15.57 18.56
N ARG A 153 -2.93 16.53 19.48
CA ARG A 153 -2.67 16.31 20.92
C ARG A 153 -3.57 15.24 21.52
N THR A 154 -4.86 15.25 21.17
CA THR A 154 -5.82 14.23 21.60
C THR A 154 -5.43 12.84 21.11
N ARG A 155 -5.11 12.71 19.80
CA ARG A 155 -4.66 11.44 19.20
C ARG A 155 -3.35 10.95 19.84
N ALA A 156 -2.37 11.83 20.05
CA ALA A 156 -1.09 11.48 20.67
C ALA A 156 -1.24 11.04 22.14
N ARG A 157 -2.10 11.70 22.93
CA ARG A 157 -2.39 11.30 24.31
C ARG A 157 -3.04 9.91 24.37
N ARG A 158 -4.04 9.65 23.52
CA ARG A 158 -4.69 8.33 23.42
C ARG A 158 -3.70 7.24 23.02
N GLY A 159 -2.78 7.55 22.09
CA GLY A 159 -1.69 6.65 21.71
C GLY A 159 -0.79 6.28 22.89
N ARG A 160 -0.32 7.26 23.68
CA ARG A 160 0.51 7.00 24.86
C ARG A 160 -0.17 6.11 25.90
N LEU A 161 -1.47 6.31 26.15
CA LEU A 161 -2.23 5.51 27.12
C LEU A 161 -2.38 4.04 26.70
N ARG A 162 -2.42 3.77 25.39
CA ARG A 162 -2.44 2.40 24.85
C ARG A 162 -1.07 1.73 25.03
N ASP A 163 0.00 2.42 24.63
CA ASP A 163 1.38 1.92 24.76
C ASP A 163 1.73 1.61 26.24
N THR A 164 1.24 2.39 27.22
CA THR A 164 1.45 2.11 28.65
C THR A 164 0.66 0.91 29.18
N GLY A 165 -0.55 0.65 28.65
CA GLY A 165 -1.38 -0.48 29.05
C GLY A 165 -0.85 -1.83 28.56
N ASP A 166 -0.22 -1.85 27.38
CA ASP A 166 0.39 -3.07 26.82
C ASP A 166 1.69 -3.47 27.56
N THR A 167 2.36 -2.53 28.24
CA THR A 167 3.55 -2.81 29.06
C THR A 167 3.24 -3.36 30.46
N GLU A 168 1.98 -3.38 30.89
CA GLU A 168 1.56 -3.76 32.26
C GLU A 168 0.89 -5.15 32.29
N THR A 169 1.64 -6.21 31.93
CA THR A 169 1.36 -7.58 32.39
C THR A 169 2.67 -8.26 32.80
N PRO A 170 3.10 -8.12 34.07
CA PRO A 170 4.16 -8.94 34.61
C PRO A 170 3.61 -10.34 34.87
N GLY A 171 4.25 -11.35 34.27
CA GLY A 171 3.95 -12.76 34.50
C GLY A 171 3.94 -13.10 35.99
N ARG A 172 2.80 -13.63 36.45
CA ARG A 172 2.64 -14.28 37.75
C ARG A 172 3.67 -15.39 37.87
N ARG A 173 4.67 -15.25 38.76
CA ARG A 173 5.56 -16.36 39.13
C ARG A 173 4.70 -17.52 39.69
N PRO A 174 4.94 -18.79 39.29
CA PRO A 174 4.36 -19.91 40.00
C PRO A 174 4.97 -19.96 41.41
N ALA A 175 4.12 -20.10 42.43
CA ALA A 175 4.53 -20.35 43.80
C ALA A 175 5.23 -21.72 43.86
N ALA A 176 6.38 -21.75 44.52
CA ALA A 176 7.10 -22.97 44.88
C ALA A 176 6.43 -23.65 46.09
#